data_AF-A0A967LEB8-F1
#
_entry.id   AF-A0A967LEB8-F1
#
_cell.length_a   1.000
_cell.length_b   1.000
_cell.length_c   1.000
_cell.angle_alpha   90.00
_cell.angle_beta   90.00
_cell.angle_gamma   90.00
#
_symmetry.space_group_name_H-M   'P 1'
#
loop_
_entity.id
_entity.type
_entity.pdbx_description
1 polymer ?
#
loop_
_entity_poly.entity_id
_entity_poly.type
_entity_poly.pdbx_seq_one_letter_code
_entity_poly.pdbx_strand_id
1 'polypeptide(L)' 'ASQGLRFDYAHVQVGNCYPSRNVMFSGRYPHNTGVEGFYQVKPIDYLVMCDLMKAGGYYTAIRGKVNHSTPYQPYAWDD' A
#
# COMPACT_ATOMS: atom_id res chain seq x y z
N ALA A 1 -12.93 -4.78 -20.09
CA ALA A 1 -12.36 -3.41 -19.88
C ALA A 1 -13.00 -2.38 -20.82
N SER A 2 -14.30 -2.48 -21.16
CA SER A 2 -14.95 -1.59 -22.14
C SER A 2 -15.37 -0.22 -21.58
N GLN A 3 -15.35 -0.05 -20.25
CA GLN A 3 -15.80 1.17 -19.56
C GLN A 3 -14.67 1.88 -18.81
N GLY A 4 -13.41 1.58 -19.12
CA GLY A 4 -12.27 2.13 -18.39
C GLY A 4 -11.03 2.27 -19.26
N LEU A 5 -9.99 2.87 -18.70
CA LEU A 5 -8.69 2.98 -19.33
C LEU A 5 -7.86 1.72 -19.04
N ARG A 6 -7.24 1.14 -20.07
CA ARG A 6 -6.28 0.04 -19.93
C ARG A 6 -4.87 0.57 -20.13
N PHE A 7 -3.99 0.27 -19.18
CA PHE A 7 -2.56 0.50 -19.32
C PHE A 7 -1.89 -0.78 -19.82
N ASP A 8 -1.36 -0.73 -21.05
CA ASP A 8 -0.77 -1.92 -21.70
C ASP A 8 0.60 -2.29 -21.14
N TYR A 9 1.26 -1.36 -20.46
CA TYR A 9 2.62 -1.49 -19.92
C TYR A 9 2.69 -1.06 -18.45
N ALA A 10 1.80 -1.62 -17.63
CA ALA A 10 1.82 -1.42 -16.18
C ALA A 10 2.74 -2.44 -15.50
N HIS A 11 3.72 -1.95 -14.74
CA HIS A 11 4.71 -2.77 -14.04
C HIS A 11 4.64 -2.57 -12.52
N VAL A 12 4.98 -3.60 -11.77
CA VAL A 12 5.14 -3.52 -10.31
C VAL A 12 6.57 -3.19 -9.94
N GLN A 13 6.77 -2.52 -8.81
CA GLN A 13 8.12 -2.23 -8.31
C GLN A 13 8.84 -3.46 -7.74
N VAL A 14 8.08 -4.43 -7.22
CA VAL A 14 8.62 -5.67 -6.64
C VAL A 14 7.74 -6.84 -7.06
N GLY A 15 8.36 -7.95 -7.46
CA GLY A 15 7.68 -9.18 -7.88
C GLY A 15 7.05 -10.01 -6.75
N ASN A 16 7.08 -9.53 -5.51
CA ASN A 16 6.63 -10.26 -4.32
C ASN A 16 5.40 -9.60 -3.70
N CYS A 17 4.44 -10.39 -3.24
CA CYS A 17 3.12 -9.85 -2.86
C CYS A 17 3.16 -8.81 -1.72
N TYR A 18 3.85 -9.09 -0.61
CA TYR A 18 3.93 -8.20 0.55
C TYR A 18 4.61 -6.86 0.21
N PRO A 19 5.85 -6.85 -0.33
CA PRO A 19 6.51 -5.58 -0.63
C PRO A 19 5.82 -4.82 -1.78
N SER A 20 5.35 -5.52 -2.82
CA SER A 20 4.65 -4.90 -3.96
C SER A 20 3.42 -4.08 -3.52
N ARG A 21 2.60 -4.61 -2.62
CA ARG A 21 1.39 -3.93 -2.11
C ARG A 21 1.75 -2.70 -1.29
N ASN A 22 2.72 -2.83 -0.40
CA ASN A 22 3.10 -1.75 0.51
C ASN A 22 3.76 -0.58 -0.21
N VAL A 23 4.62 -0.84 -1.19
CA VAL A 23 5.24 0.23 -2.00
C VAL A 23 4.24 0.88 -2.97
N MET A 24 3.23 0.12 -3.44
CA MET A 24 2.11 0.69 -4.19
C MET A 24 1.32 1.69 -3.34
N PHE A 25 0.98 1.34 -2.09
CA PHE A 25 0.21 2.23 -1.21
C PHE A 25 1.01 3.40 -0.65
N SER A 26 2.34 3.30 -0.53
CA SER A 26 3.17 4.45 -0.13
C SER A 26 3.48 5.40 -1.29
N GLY A 27 3.33 4.95 -2.55
CA GLY A 27 3.74 5.72 -3.73
C GLY A 27 5.25 5.92 -3.84
N ARG A 28 6.06 5.09 -3.16
CA ARG A 28 7.52 5.22 -3.07
C ARG A 28 8.21 3.92 -3.48
N TYR A 29 9.49 3.98 -3.85
CA TYR A 29 10.26 2.77 -4.15
C TYR A 29 10.63 1.96 -2.89
N PRO A 30 10.92 0.66 -3.02
CA PRO A 30 11.37 -0.19 -1.91
C PRO A 30 12.55 0.41 -1.13
N HIS A 31 13.57 0.92 -1.84
CA HIS A 31 14.76 1.52 -1.22
C HIS A 31 14.49 2.84 -0.48
N ASN A 32 13.35 3.49 -0.70
CA ASN A 32 12.92 4.67 0.08
C ASN A 32 12.05 4.30 1.28
N THR A 33 11.46 3.11 1.29
CA THR A 33 10.49 2.69 2.31
C THR A 33 11.03 1.66 3.27
N GLY A 34 12.14 0.99 2.92
CA GLY A 34 12.70 -0.16 3.65
C GLY A 34 11.90 -1.45 3.50
N VAL A 35 10.83 -1.44 2.69
CA VAL A 35 9.95 -2.60 2.49
C VAL A 35 10.52 -3.49 1.38
N GLU A 36 11.42 -4.40 1.77
CA GLU A 36 12.14 -5.26 0.82
C GLU A 36 11.72 -6.73 0.90
N GLY A 37 11.00 -7.11 1.96
CA GLY A 37 10.60 -8.50 2.22
C GLY A 37 9.29 -8.65 2.96
N PHE A 38 9.12 -9.80 3.61
CA PHE A 38 7.89 -10.19 4.33
C PHE A 38 7.96 -9.83 5.81
N TYR A 39 8.18 -8.56 6.10
CA TYR A 39 8.27 -8.04 7.46
C TYR A 39 7.67 -6.63 7.53
N GLN A 40 7.24 -6.26 8.73
CA GLN A 40 6.73 -4.91 8.98
C GLN A 40 7.88 -3.92 9.06
N VAL A 41 7.65 -2.71 8.55
CA VAL A 41 8.59 -1.59 8.73
C VAL A 41 7.98 -0.65 9.75
N LYS A 42 8.68 -0.42 10.86
CA LYS A 42 8.35 0.58 11.88
C LYS A 42 9.64 1.17 12.50
N PRO A 43 9.64 2.47 12.86
CA PRO A 43 8.64 3.46 12.49
C PRO A 43 8.69 3.77 10.99
N ILE A 44 7.59 4.25 10.42
CA ILE A 44 7.60 4.88 9.08
C ILE A 44 7.46 6.39 9.25
N ASP A 45 8.11 7.16 8.39
CA ASP A 45 8.10 8.63 8.37
C ASP A 45 7.30 9.21 7.17
N TYR A 46 6.57 8.34 6.48
CA TYR A 46 5.79 8.67 5.29
C TYR A 46 4.33 8.27 5.45
N LEU A 47 3.46 9.02 4.78
CA LEU A 47 2.05 8.70 4.66
C LEU A 47 1.87 7.61 3.60
N VAL A 48 0.90 6.72 3.83
CA VAL A 48 0.36 5.83 2.80
C VAL A 48 -0.97 6.39 2.28
N MET A 49 -1.43 5.91 1.12
CA MET A 49 -2.64 6.35 0.43
C MET A 49 -3.84 6.50 1.36
N CYS A 50 -4.03 5.56 2.29
CA CYS A 50 -5.15 5.56 3.21
C CYS A 50 -5.08 6.67 4.26
N ASP A 51 -3.88 7.08 4.69
CA ASP A 51 -3.72 8.24 5.58
C ASP A 51 -4.21 9.53 4.88
N LEU A 52 -3.89 9.68 3.60
CA LEU A 52 -4.31 10.82 2.78
C LEU A 52 -5.83 10.83 2.56
N MET A 53 -6.41 9.66 2.26
CA MET A 53 -7.85 9.53 2.06
C MET A 53 -8.62 9.84 3.35
N LYS A 54 -8.16 9.33 4.50
CA LYS A 54 -8.73 9.64 5.82
C LYS A 54 -8.67 11.13 6.13
N ALA A 55 -7.51 11.76 5.92
CA ALA A 55 -7.35 13.20 6.11
C ALA A 55 -8.30 14.03 5.22
N GLY A 56 -8.64 13.50 4.04
CA GLY A 56 -9.65 14.08 3.14
C GLY A 56 -11.11 13.82 3.53
N GLY A 57 -11.38 13.15 4.66
CA GLY A 57 -12.74 12.84 5.12
C GLY A 57 -13.35 11.58 4.51
N TYR A 58 -12.56 10.74 3.84
CA TYR A 58 -13.04 9.48 3.27
C TYR A 58 -12.96 8.36 4.30
N TYR A 59 -13.97 7.49 4.25
CA TYR A 59 -13.95 6.20 4.92
C TYR A 59 -12.96 5.25 4.22
N THR A 60 -12.09 4.60 4.98
CA THR A 60 -11.06 3.69 4.47
C THR A 60 -11.09 2.36 5.21
N ALA A 61 -11.39 1.30 4.47
CA ALA A 61 -11.51 -0.05 4.98
C ALA A 61 -10.71 -1.03 4.11
N ILE A 62 -10.37 -2.18 4.68
CA ILE A 62 -9.71 -3.26 3.95
C ILE A 62 -10.36 -4.61 4.22
N ARG A 63 -10.66 -5.34 3.14
CA ARG A 63 -11.19 -6.71 3.22
C ARG A 63 -10.25 -7.67 2.51
N GLY A 64 -9.73 -8.64 3.27
CA GLY A 64 -8.83 -9.68 2.78
C GLY A 64 -7.36 -9.25 2.66
N LYS A 65 -6.44 -10.22 2.78
CA LYS A 65 -4.97 -10.02 2.76
C LYS A 65 -4.47 -8.81 3.58
N VAL A 66 -5.12 -8.52 4.72
CA VAL A 66 -4.84 -7.36 5.57
C VAL A 66 -3.37 -7.36 5.99
N ASN A 67 -2.88 -8.47 6.52
CA ASN A 67 -1.49 -8.61 6.97
C ASN A 67 -0.44 -8.36 5.90
N HIS A 68 -0.77 -8.51 4.61
CA HIS A 68 0.17 -8.31 3.50
C HIS A 68 -0.01 -6.97 2.78
N SER A 69 -1.05 -6.21 3.14
CA SER A 69 -1.43 -4.97 2.46
C SER A 69 -1.35 -3.75 3.39
N THR A 70 -0.96 -3.96 4.65
CA THR A 70 -0.68 -2.90 5.61
C THR A 70 0.82 -2.77 5.82
N PRO A 71 1.37 -1.54 5.89
CA PRO A 71 2.80 -1.33 6.12
C PRO A 71 3.24 -1.89 7.47
N TYR A 72 2.30 -1.87 8.43
CA TYR A 72 2.53 -2.32 9.78
C TYR A 72 1.21 -2.70 10.47
N GLN A 73 1.31 -3.39 11.62
CA GLN A 73 0.14 -3.73 12.45
C GLN A 73 0.31 -3.32 13.91
N PRO A 74 -0.78 -2.91 14.59
CA PRO A 74 -2.10 -2.59 14.02
C PRO A 74 -2.01 -1.32 13.14
N TYR A 75 -2.78 -1.29 12.05
CA TYR A 75 -3.00 -0.09 11.23
C TYR A 75 -4.42 0.40 11.49
N ALA A 76 -4.62 1.72 11.53
CA ALA A 76 -5.89 2.32 11.86
C ALA A 76 -6.84 2.28 10.65
N TRP A 77 -7.35 1.11 10.28
CA TRP A 77 -8.49 0.99 9.35
C TRP A 77 -9.79 1.38 10.04
N ASP A 78 -10.77 1.83 9.26
CA ASP A 78 -12.12 2.03 9.78
C ASP A 78 -12.90 0.70 9.88
N ASP A 79 -12.54 -0.30 9.05
CA ASP A 79 -13.09 -1.67 9.02
C ASP A 79 -12.22 -2.65 8.21
#